data_AF-A0A382M4N5-F1
#
_entry.id   AF-A0A382M4N5-F1
#
_cell.length_a   1.000
_cell.length_b   1.000
_cell.length_c   1.000
_cell.angle_alpha   90.00
_cell.angle_beta   90.00
_cell.angle_gamma   90.00
#
_symmetry.space_group_name_H-M   'P 1'
#
loop_
_entity.id
_entity.type
_entity.pdbx_description
1 polymer ?
#
loop_
_entity_poly.entity_id
_entity_poly.type
_entity_poly.pdbx_seq_one_letter_code
_entity_poly.pdbx_strand_id
1 'polypeptide(L)'
;GGDELNLLRPGLNYGWPVVGYGVNYQTGLRIHEGTHLDETEQPKHIWVPSIGISGMLVYTGDQFPEWKGDMFVGGLRGQRLQRISLQKETIVAEETLVRDMGRIRDVRQGPDGYIYLAVDGDARGFDGDPTHLMRLEPVSYD
;
A
#
# COMPACT_ATOMS: atom_id res chain seq x y z
N GLY A 1 14.26 1.87 -4.18
CA GLY A 1 13.08 1.43 -3.44
C GLY A 1 12.73 0.03 -3.84
N GLY A 2 11.83 -0.55 -3.07
CA GLY A 2 11.20 -1.86 -3.24
C GLY A 2 10.25 -1.94 -2.06
N ASP A 3 8.95 -1.86 -2.34
CA ASP A 3 7.96 -1.87 -1.27
C ASP A 3 7.49 -3.31 -1.08
N GLU A 4 7.27 -3.73 0.15
CA GLU A 4 6.94 -5.11 0.49
C GLU A 4 5.72 -5.17 1.42
N LEU A 5 4.85 -6.14 1.19
CA LEU A 5 3.82 -6.54 2.14
C LEU A 5 4.26 -7.82 2.83
N ASN A 6 4.43 -7.76 4.15
CA ASN A 6 4.91 -8.87 4.97
C ASN A 6 3.81 -9.34 5.93
N LEU A 7 3.70 -10.66 6.12
CA LEU A 7 2.89 -11.26 7.18
C LEU A 7 3.78 -11.48 8.41
N LEU A 8 3.63 -10.62 9.41
CA LEU A 8 4.46 -10.66 10.62
C LEU A 8 4.09 -11.83 11.52
N ARG A 9 5.10 -12.61 11.93
CA ARG A 9 4.99 -13.70 12.91
C ARG A 9 6.07 -13.53 13.97
N PRO A 10 5.78 -13.82 15.26
CA PRO A 10 6.73 -13.62 16.34
C PRO A 10 8.05 -14.37 16.11
N GLY A 11 9.17 -13.68 16.32
CA GLY A 11 10.51 -14.28 16.27
C GLY A 11 11.09 -14.51 14.87
N LEU A 12 10.37 -14.18 13.80
CA LEU A 12 10.87 -14.38 12.42
C LEU A 12 11.67 -13.18 11.91
N ASN A 13 12.63 -13.45 11.03
CA ASN A 13 13.50 -12.47 10.37
C ASN A 13 13.01 -12.22 8.93
N TYR A 14 12.82 -10.95 8.54
CA TYR A 14 12.34 -10.55 7.21
C TYR A 14 13.46 -10.05 6.28
N GLY A 15 14.72 -10.33 6.62
CA GLY A 15 15.84 -10.26 5.69
C GLY A 15 16.56 -8.91 5.58
N TRP A 16 15.89 -7.78 5.80
CA TRP A 16 16.52 -6.45 5.66
C TRP A 16 17.71 -6.26 6.63
N PRO A 17 18.86 -5.69 6.20
CA PRO A 17 19.15 -5.17 4.85
C PRO A 17 19.80 -6.19 3.90
N VAL A 18 20.14 -7.39 4.37
CA VAL A 18 20.90 -8.39 3.60
C VAL A 18 20.08 -8.93 2.44
N VAL A 19 18.82 -9.26 2.71
CA VAL A 19 17.84 -9.74 1.75
C VAL A 19 16.77 -8.67 1.50
N GLY A 20 16.39 -8.53 0.24
CA GLY A 20 15.23 -7.72 -0.15
C GLY A 20 15.18 -7.49 -1.66
N TYR A 21 14.10 -6.87 -2.10
CA TYR A 21 13.84 -6.62 -3.53
C TYR A 21 14.12 -5.18 -3.94
N GLY A 22 14.70 -4.38 -3.04
CA GLY A 22 15.02 -2.98 -3.25
C GLY A 22 16.14 -2.76 -4.28
N VAL A 23 15.98 -1.70 -5.06
CA VAL A 23 17.03 -1.13 -5.91
C VAL A 23 17.40 0.29 -5.48
N ASN A 24 18.60 0.75 -5.79
CA ASN A 24 19.01 2.12 -5.56
C ASN A 24 18.13 3.06 -6.39
N TYR A 25 17.66 4.15 -5.79
CA TYR A 25 16.71 5.06 -6.43
C TYR A 25 17.27 5.81 -7.64
N GLN A 26 18.58 6.00 -7.72
CA GLN A 26 19.26 6.73 -8.79
C GLN A 26 19.79 5.79 -9.86
N THR A 27 20.46 4.71 -9.44
CA THR A 27 21.18 3.82 -10.37
C THR A 27 20.35 2.61 -10.80
N GLY A 28 19.28 2.27 -10.08
CA GLY A 28 18.49 1.06 -10.32
C GLY A 28 19.20 -0.25 -9.97
N LEU A 29 20.43 -0.17 -9.45
CA LEU A 29 21.21 -1.34 -9.03
C LEU A 29 20.64 -1.93 -7.73
N ARG A 30 20.67 -3.26 -7.59
CA ARG A 30 20.31 -3.92 -6.32
C ARG A 30 21.10 -3.35 -5.15
N ILE A 31 20.47 -3.23 -3.99
CA ILE A 31 21.12 -2.78 -2.74
C ILE A 31 21.34 -3.90 -1.73
N HIS A 32 20.82 -5.09 -2.03
CA HIS A 32 20.86 -6.27 -1.20
C HIS A 32 21.89 -7.28 -1.71
N GLU A 33 22.37 -8.14 -0.82
CA GLU A 33 23.24 -9.27 -1.19
C GLU A 33 22.49 -10.29 -2.03
N GLY A 34 21.20 -10.51 -1.73
CA GLY A 34 20.31 -11.38 -2.48
C GLY A 34 18.83 -11.10 -2.21
N THR A 35 17.96 -11.90 -2.84
CA THR A 35 16.50 -11.88 -2.59
C THR A 35 16.04 -13.03 -1.69
N HIS A 36 16.97 -13.86 -1.22
CA HIS A 36 16.71 -15.00 -0.34
C HIS A 36 17.94 -15.32 0.52
N LEU A 37 17.70 -15.73 1.76
CA LEU A 37 18.68 -16.32 2.68
C LEU A 37 17.94 -17.33 3.56
N ASP A 38 18.62 -18.40 3.97
CA ASP A 38 18.05 -19.34 4.91
C ASP A 38 17.66 -18.62 6.22
N GLU A 39 16.61 -19.12 6.87
CA GLU A 39 16.04 -18.52 8.10
C GLU A 39 15.48 -17.09 7.93
N THR A 40 15.18 -16.68 6.68
CA THR A 40 14.44 -15.45 6.39
C THR A 40 13.07 -15.72 5.79
N GLU A 41 12.10 -14.90 6.16
CA GLU A 41 10.75 -14.92 5.62
C GLU A 41 10.64 -14.05 4.37
N GLN A 42 9.89 -14.56 3.40
CA GLN A 42 9.65 -13.86 2.14
C GLN A 42 8.39 -13.00 2.24
N PRO A 43 8.39 -11.83 1.57
CA PRO A 43 7.20 -10.99 1.50
C PRO A 43 6.06 -11.70 0.76
N LYS A 44 4.82 -11.39 1.17
CA LYS A 44 3.61 -11.87 0.49
C LYS A 44 3.35 -11.15 -0.82
N HIS A 45 3.87 -9.92 -0.94
CA HIS A 45 3.78 -9.13 -2.16
C HIS A 45 4.90 -8.10 -2.21
N ILE A 46 5.29 -7.73 -3.42
CA ILE A 46 6.37 -6.78 -3.67
C ILE A 46 5.95 -5.84 -4.79
N TRP A 47 6.11 -4.53 -4.58
CA TRP A 47 5.99 -3.53 -5.63
C TRP A 47 7.38 -3.11 -6.13
N VAL A 48 7.75 -3.59 -7.33
CA VAL A 48 8.90 -3.12 -8.10
C VAL A 48 8.43 -2.71 -9.50
N PRO A 49 8.53 -1.42 -9.88
CA PRO A 49 9.08 -0.31 -9.11
C PRO A 49 8.20 0.06 -7.90
N SER A 50 8.85 0.56 -6.83
CA SER A 50 8.19 1.04 -5.61
C SER A 50 7.16 2.14 -5.92
N ILE A 51 5.98 1.99 -5.33
CA ILE A 51 4.88 2.95 -5.36
C ILE A 51 4.97 3.95 -4.21
N GLY A 52 5.95 3.78 -3.32
CA GLY A 52 6.06 4.51 -2.08
C GLY A 52 4.87 4.21 -1.17
N ILE A 53 4.70 2.95 -0.79
CA ILE A 53 3.61 2.52 0.12
C ILE A 53 3.52 3.41 1.35
N SER A 54 2.30 3.63 1.80
CA SER A 54 1.99 4.55 2.90
C SER A 54 0.91 3.96 3.82
N GLY A 55 -0.20 4.66 4.03
CA GLY A 55 -1.33 4.12 4.78
C GLY A 55 -1.91 2.85 4.17
N MET A 56 -2.30 1.95 5.07
CA MET A 56 -2.92 0.67 4.77
C MET A 56 -4.15 0.46 5.65
N LEU A 57 -5.19 -0.14 5.07
CA LEU A 57 -6.46 -0.45 5.72
C LEU A 57 -6.88 -1.86 5.32
N VAL A 58 -7.27 -2.71 6.27
CA VAL A 58 -8.11 -3.89 5.98
C VAL A 58 -9.56 -3.48 6.27
N TYR A 59 -10.41 -3.53 5.26
CA TYR A 59 -11.74 -2.95 5.32
C TYR A 59 -12.75 -3.90 5.99
N THR A 60 -13.56 -3.37 6.90
CA THR A 60 -14.54 -4.16 7.67
C THR A 60 -15.95 -3.57 7.67
N GLY A 61 -16.13 -2.40 7.05
CA GLY A 61 -17.40 -1.70 7.00
C GLY A 61 -18.39 -2.31 6.00
N ASP A 62 -19.60 -1.74 5.96
CA ASP A 62 -20.71 -2.27 5.16
C ASP A 62 -21.09 -1.37 3.97
N GLN A 63 -20.43 -0.22 3.77
CA GLN A 63 -20.68 0.66 2.63
C GLN A 63 -20.19 0.08 1.29
N PHE A 64 -19.19 -0.82 1.35
CA PHE A 64 -18.65 -1.58 0.23
C PHE A 64 -18.69 -3.09 0.56
N PRO A 65 -19.87 -3.75 0.57
CA PRO A 65 -20.00 -5.13 1.04
C PRO A 65 -19.06 -6.11 0.33
N GLU A 66 -18.83 -5.91 -0.97
CA GLU A 66 -17.97 -6.77 -1.80
C GLU A 66 -16.48 -6.64 -1.48
N TRP A 67 -16.07 -5.58 -0.77
CA TRP A 67 -14.68 -5.32 -0.42
C TRP A 67 -14.35 -5.70 1.03
N LYS A 68 -15.29 -6.31 1.76
CA LYS A 68 -15.10 -6.67 3.16
C LYS A 68 -14.00 -7.74 3.30
N GLY A 69 -12.96 -7.41 4.06
CA GLY A 69 -11.76 -8.24 4.22
C GLY A 69 -10.63 -7.90 3.25
N ASP A 70 -10.88 -7.06 2.24
CA ASP A 70 -9.84 -6.60 1.33
C ASP A 70 -8.95 -5.54 1.99
N MET A 71 -7.74 -5.41 1.45
CA MET A 71 -6.76 -4.44 1.88
C MET A 71 -6.65 -3.30 0.87
N PHE A 72 -6.55 -2.07 1.38
CA PHE A 72 -6.36 -0.86 0.61
C PHE A 72 -5.02 -0.24 0.98
N VAL A 73 -4.21 0.09 -0.02
CA VAL A 73 -2.84 0.59 0.17
C VAL A 73 -2.63 1.87 -0.63
N GLY A 74 -2.28 2.95 0.06
CA GLY A 74 -1.94 4.23 -0.56
C GLY A 74 -0.51 4.27 -1.09
N GLY A 75 -0.31 4.85 -2.27
CA GLY A 75 1.01 5.06 -2.87
C GLY A 75 1.36 6.55 -2.98
N LEU A 76 2.45 6.96 -2.33
CA LEU A 76 2.97 8.33 -2.37
C LEU A 76 3.70 8.64 -3.69
N ARG A 77 4.54 7.72 -4.17
CA ARG A 77 5.29 7.92 -5.43
C ARG A 77 4.46 7.49 -6.63
N GLY A 78 3.67 6.43 -6.47
CA GLY A 78 2.77 5.91 -7.49
C GLY A 78 1.46 6.69 -7.63
N GLN A 79 1.17 7.62 -6.69
CA GLN A 79 -0.03 8.48 -6.67
C GLN A 79 -1.32 7.70 -6.94
N ARG A 80 -1.46 6.56 -6.26
CA ARG A 80 -2.52 5.59 -6.53
C ARG A 80 -3.00 4.86 -5.29
N LEU A 81 -4.26 4.45 -5.29
CA LEU A 81 -4.83 3.54 -4.31
C LEU A 81 -4.88 2.14 -4.91
N GLN A 82 -4.20 1.18 -4.28
CA GLN A 82 -4.34 -0.24 -4.62
C GLN A 82 -5.42 -0.86 -3.74
N ARG A 83 -6.29 -1.68 -4.32
CA ARG A 83 -7.09 -2.67 -3.60
C ARG A 83 -6.48 -4.04 -3.83
N ILE A 84 -6.24 -4.76 -2.74
CA ILE A 84 -5.69 -6.10 -2.70
C ILE A 84 -6.78 -7.00 -2.14
N SER A 85 -7.29 -7.90 -2.97
CA SER A 85 -8.25 -8.90 -2.51
C SER A 85 -7.56 -10.03 -1.79
N LEU A 86 -8.08 -10.35 -0.61
CA LEU A 86 -7.52 -11.37 0.26
C LEU A 86 -8.47 -12.55 0.42
N GLN A 87 -7.93 -13.77 0.32
CA GLN A 87 -8.56 -14.97 0.82
C GLN A 87 -7.70 -15.52 1.96
N LYS A 88 -8.15 -15.26 3.20
CA LYS A 88 -7.36 -15.50 4.42
C LYS A 88 -6.04 -14.71 4.37
N GLU A 89 -4.90 -15.40 4.34
CA GLU A 89 -3.56 -14.82 4.28
C GLU A 89 -3.00 -14.77 2.84
N THR A 90 -3.82 -15.11 1.84
CA THR A 90 -3.41 -15.19 0.42
C THR A 90 -3.98 -14.02 -0.37
N ILE A 91 -3.12 -13.37 -1.15
CA ILE A 91 -3.53 -12.36 -2.13
C ILE A 91 -4.03 -13.07 -3.37
N VAL A 92 -5.26 -12.75 -3.78
CA VAL A 92 -5.90 -13.37 -4.96
C VAL A 92 -6.10 -12.40 -6.12
N ALA A 93 -6.11 -11.10 -5.85
CA ALA A 93 -6.14 -10.07 -6.87
C ALA A 93 -5.53 -8.76 -6.35
N GLU A 94 -5.03 -7.95 -7.26
CA GLU A 94 -4.63 -6.57 -7.03
C GLU A 94 -5.19 -5.72 -8.17
N GLU A 95 -5.80 -4.58 -7.83
CA GLU A 95 -6.22 -3.59 -8.80
C GLU A 95 -5.94 -2.18 -8.31
N THR A 96 -5.85 -1.25 -9.26
CA THR A 96 -5.73 0.18 -8.95
C THR A 96 -7.09 0.84 -9.05
N LEU A 97 -7.62 1.28 -7.91
CA LEU A 97 -8.93 1.94 -7.83
C LEU A 97 -8.87 3.43 -8.17
N VAL A 98 -7.80 4.10 -7.74
CA VAL A 98 -7.63 5.54 -7.91
C VAL A 98 -6.25 5.81 -8.50
N ARG A 99 -6.18 6.72 -9.48
CA ARG A 99 -4.95 7.22 -10.09
C ARG A 99 -5.02 8.73 -10.19
N ASP A 100 -3.86 9.37 -10.20
CA ASP A 100 -3.70 10.78 -10.58
C ASP A 100 -4.48 11.79 -9.72
N MET A 101 -4.76 11.42 -8.45
CA MET A 101 -5.39 12.31 -7.47
C MET A 101 -4.38 12.98 -6.52
N GLY A 102 -3.09 12.70 -6.66
CA GLY A 102 -2.04 13.18 -5.76
C GLY A 102 -1.39 12.07 -4.95
N ARG A 103 -0.54 12.47 -4.00
CA ARG A 103 0.24 11.55 -3.16
C ARG A 103 -0.63 11.06 -2.02
N ILE A 104 -1.16 9.84 -2.12
CA ILE A 104 -1.97 9.26 -1.04
C ILE A 104 -1.05 8.97 0.15
N ARG A 105 -1.34 9.63 1.28
CA ARG A 105 -0.58 9.57 2.54
C ARG A 105 -1.14 8.54 3.49
N ASP A 106 -2.46 8.54 3.67
CA ASP A 106 -3.12 7.61 4.57
C ASP A 106 -4.45 7.11 4.01
N VAL A 107 -4.86 5.93 4.47
CA VAL A 107 -6.12 5.27 4.11
C VAL A 107 -6.76 4.75 5.39
N ARG A 108 -7.99 5.19 5.67
CA ARG A 108 -8.72 4.83 6.91
C ARG A 108 -10.18 4.55 6.64
N GLN A 109 -10.75 3.66 7.44
CA GLN A 109 -12.19 3.50 7.52
C GLN A 109 -12.75 4.49 8.55
N GLY A 110 -13.75 5.26 8.17
CA GLY A 110 -14.48 6.14 9.08
C GLY A 110 -15.48 5.35 9.96
N PRO A 111 -15.98 5.96 11.04
CA PRO A 111 -17.00 5.33 11.89
C PRO A 111 -18.35 5.13 11.17
N ASP A 112 -18.56 5.84 10.07
CA ASP A 112 -19.70 5.69 9.14
C ASP A 112 -19.53 4.53 8.14
N GLY A 113 -18.40 3.84 8.19
CA GLY A 113 -18.08 2.69 7.34
C GLY A 113 -17.53 3.06 5.96
N TYR A 114 -17.34 4.34 5.63
CA TYR A 114 -16.71 4.72 4.35
C TYR A 114 -15.18 4.67 4.43
N ILE A 115 -14.53 4.62 3.26
CA ILE A 115 -13.08 4.69 3.13
C ILE A 115 -12.70 6.14 2.86
N TYR A 116 -11.77 6.66 3.66
CA TYR A 116 -11.22 8.01 3.56
C TYR A 116 -9.75 7.96 3.16
N LEU A 117 -9.36 8.88 2.29
CA LEU A 117 -8.00 9.08 1.84
C LEU A 117 -7.48 10.43 2.33
N ALA A 118 -6.30 10.43 2.92
CA ALA A 118 -5.51 11.65 3.11
C ALA A 118 -4.57 11.80 1.90
N VAL A 119 -4.69 12.90 1.18
CA VAL A 119 -3.98 13.12 -0.08
C VAL A 119 -3.12 14.38 0.03
N ASP A 120 -1.81 14.19 0.04
CA ASP A 120 -0.83 15.28 0.01
C ASP A 120 -0.77 15.83 -1.43
N GLY A 121 -0.62 17.16 -1.54
CA GLY A 121 -0.30 17.79 -2.82
C GLY A 121 1.07 17.38 -3.37
N ASP A 122 1.43 17.89 -4.55
CA ASP A 122 2.66 17.49 -5.25
C ASP A 122 3.96 17.96 -4.58
N ALA A 123 3.87 18.92 -3.65
CA ALA A 123 5.01 19.45 -2.91
C ALA A 123 5.45 18.51 -1.77
N ARG A 124 6.76 18.29 -1.64
CA ARG A 124 7.36 17.67 -0.45
C ARG A 124 7.79 18.77 0.51
N GLY A 125 7.32 18.77 1.76
CA GLY A 125 7.77 19.70 2.82
C GLY A 125 6.62 20.42 3.51
N PHE A 126 6.97 21.42 4.34
CA PHE A 126 6.01 22.21 5.13
C PHE A 126 5.27 23.30 4.33
N ASP A 127 5.69 23.56 3.08
CA ASP A 127 5.15 24.60 2.21
C ASP A 127 4.12 24.07 1.20
N GLY A 128 3.62 22.85 1.41
CA GLY A 128 2.63 22.23 0.53
C GLY A 128 1.20 22.71 0.80
N ASP A 129 0.33 22.54 -0.19
CA ASP A 129 -1.11 22.70 0.01
C ASP A 129 -1.60 21.83 1.18
N PRO A 130 -2.64 22.27 1.92
CA PRO A 130 -3.23 21.45 2.96
C PRO A 130 -3.59 20.06 2.44
N THR A 131 -3.31 19.02 3.23
CA THR A 131 -3.71 17.64 2.89
C THR A 131 -5.23 17.58 2.71
N HIS A 132 -5.65 17.17 1.52
CA HIS A 132 -7.06 16.99 1.22
C HIS A 132 -7.56 15.66 1.82
N LEU A 133 -8.75 15.70 2.41
CA LEU A 133 -9.47 14.48 2.82
C LEU A 133 -10.53 14.17 1.76
N MET A 134 -10.46 12.97 1.21
CA MET A 134 -11.41 12.48 0.21
C MET A 134 -12.14 11.26 0.78
N ARG A 135 -13.41 11.12 0.42
CA ARG A 135 -14.23 9.95 0.76
C ARG A 135 -14.51 9.16 -0.51
N LEU A 136 -14.33 7.85 -0.47
CA LEU A 136 -14.83 6.96 -1.52
C LEU A 136 -16.33 6.78 -1.31
N GLU A 137 -17.10 6.88 -2.39
CA GLU A 137 -18.53 6.58 -2.38
C GLU A 137 -18.85 5.47 -3.39
N PRO A 138 -19.69 4.49 -3.02
CA PRO A 138 -20.15 3.49 -3.96
C PRO A 138 -21.05 4.17 -5.00
N VAL A 139 -20.81 3.88 -6.28
CA VAL A 139 -21.70 4.35 -7.34
C VAL A 139 -22.98 3.52 -7.27
N SER A 140 -24.12 4.19 -7.10
CA SER A 140 -25.42 3.55 -7.28
C SER A 140 -25.64 3.30 -8.77
N TYR A 141 -25.87 2.06 -9.16
CA TYR A 141 -26.40 1.76 -10.48
C TYR A 141 -27.93 1.73 -10.34
N ASP A 142 -28.59 2.76 -10.86
CA ASP A 142 -30.04 2.77 -11.07
C ASP A 142 -30.43 1.78 -12.19
#